data_AF-A0AAC9SSE0-F1
#
_entry.id   AF-A0AAC9SSE0-F1
#
_cell.length_a   1.000
_cell.length_b   1.000
_cell.length_c   1.000
_cell.angle_alpha   90.00
_cell.angle_beta   90.00
_cell.angle_gamma   90.00
#
_symmetry.space_group_name_H-M   'P 1'
#
loop_
_entity.id
_entity.type
_entity.pdbx_description
1 polymer ?
#
loop_
_entity_poly.entity_id
_entity_poly.type
_entity_poly.pdbx_seq_one_letter_code
_entity_poly.pdbx_strand_id
1 'polypeptide(L)'
;MTHAANTDISFSAASDGAAPLQILTPPHPVLRQKARLVKPEDVAEIRKILPNMFSAMYQAPGIGLAAPQVGLSQRFILVDLGEKDARDPIVMINPEVIAETEDMAVREEGCLSLPNQYAEVVRPEKIRVRWNNVNGDVVEREAEGLLATCIQHEIDHLEGVLFVDHLSALRRNMILRRLAKELKRK
;
A
#
# COMPACT_ATOMS: atom_id res chain seq x y z
N MET A 1 -8.43 -24.19 3.40
CA MET A 1 -7.98 -22.78 3.46
C MET A 1 -6.64 -22.62 2.72
N THR A 2 -6.54 -22.96 1.43
CA THR A 2 -5.19 -23.29 0.87
C THR A 2 -5.00 -23.02 -0.63
N HIS A 3 -5.76 -22.13 -1.27
CA HIS A 3 -5.50 -21.74 -2.68
C HIS A 3 -5.12 -20.26 -2.86
N ALA A 4 -5.73 -19.33 -2.10
CA ALA A 4 -5.42 -17.91 -2.21
C ALA A 4 -3.97 -17.58 -1.78
N ALA A 5 -3.54 -18.06 -0.60
CA ALA A 5 -2.19 -17.82 -0.09
C ALA A 5 -1.07 -18.30 -1.04
N ASN A 6 -1.30 -19.40 -1.77
CA ASN A 6 -0.31 -19.93 -2.71
C ASN A 6 -0.13 -19.07 -3.97
N THR A 7 -1.12 -18.25 -4.34
CA THR A 7 -1.06 -17.45 -5.58
C THR A 7 -0.27 -16.16 -5.36
N ASP A 8 -0.47 -15.48 -4.23
CA ASP A 8 0.23 -14.23 -3.90
C ASP A 8 1.73 -14.47 -3.65
N ILE A 9 2.06 -15.58 -2.97
CA ILE A 9 3.44 -16.05 -2.79
C ILE A 9 4.13 -16.27 -4.15
N SER A 10 3.41 -16.77 -5.16
CA SER A 10 3.95 -16.96 -6.50
C SER A 10 4.33 -15.64 -7.18
N PHE A 11 3.52 -14.59 -7.04
CA PHE A 11 3.85 -13.27 -7.61
C PHE A 11 5.02 -12.61 -6.88
N SER A 12 5.07 -12.74 -5.56
CA SER A 12 6.19 -12.28 -4.74
C SER A 12 7.48 -13.02 -5.12
N ALA A 13 7.46 -14.36 -5.25
CA ALA A 13 8.63 -15.13 -5.65
C ALA A 13 9.13 -14.75 -7.05
N ALA A 14 8.22 -14.38 -7.97
CA ALA A 14 8.57 -13.90 -9.30
C ALA A 14 9.23 -12.50 -9.31
N SER A 15 9.31 -11.79 -8.17
CA SER A 15 9.90 -10.46 -8.11
C SER A 15 11.41 -10.43 -8.34
N ASP A 16 12.12 -11.52 -8.02
CA ASP A 16 13.60 -11.57 -8.06
C ASP A 16 14.17 -11.41 -9.47
N GLY A 17 13.36 -11.60 -10.52
CA GLY A 17 13.72 -11.36 -11.92
C GLY A 17 12.98 -10.20 -12.59
N ALA A 18 12.08 -9.51 -11.87
CA ALA A 18 11.24 -8.45 -12.44
C ALA A 18 11.89 -7.07 -12.26
N ALA A 19 11.90 -6.27 -13.34
CA ALA A 19 12.35 -4.89 -13.25
C ALA A 19 11.41 -4.07 -12.33
N PRO A 20 11.93 -3.33 -11.34
CA PRO A 20 11.09 -2.60 -10.40
C PRO A 20 10.38 -1.44 -11.11
N LEU A 21 9.10 -1.23 -10.78
CA LEU A 21 8.40 -0.01 -11.19
C LEU A 21 8.94 1.20 -10.42
N GLN A 22 8.88 2.37 -11.07
CA GLN A 22 9.22 3.62 -10.41
C GLN A 22 8.14 4.00 -9.39
N ILE A 23 8.56 4.22 -8.15
CA ILE A 23 7.70 4.77 -7.10
C ILE A 23 7.67 6.29 -7.23
N LEU A 24 6.46 6.82 -7.39
CA LEU A 24 6.17 8.22 -7.58
C LEU A 24 6.20 8.96 -6.23
N THR A 25 6.59 10.24 -6.28
CA THR A 25 6.62 11.13 -5.12
C THR A 25 5.76 12.37 -5.38
N PRO A 26 5.21 13.03 -4.34
CA PRO A 26 4.51 14.30 -4.50
C PRO A 26 5.41 15.36 -5.17
N PRO A 27 4.86 16.22 -6.04
CA PRO A 27 3.43 16.48 -6.24
C PRO A 27 2.79 15.71 -7.41
N HIS A 28 3.27 14.52 -7.78
CA HIS A 28 2.69 13.77 -8.90
C HIS A 28 1.16 13.59 -8.73
N PRO A 29 0.32 14.01 -9.70
CA PRO A 29 -1.12 14.18 -9.51
C PRO A 29 -1.87 12.89 -9.20
N VAL A 30 -1.41 11.75 -9.72
CA VAL A 30 -2.05 10.44 -9.47
C VAL A 30 -2.10 10.08 -7.97
N LEU A 31 -1.15 10.56 -7.17
CA LEU A 31 -1.09 10.32 -5.72
C LEU A 31 -2.21 11.04 -4.96
N ARG A 32 -2.92 11.95 -5.63
CA ARG A 32 -4.03 12.74 -5.10
C ARG A 32 -5.37 12.40 -5.76
N GLN A 33 -5.39 11.40 -6.64
CA GLN A 33 -6.60 10.97 -7.34
C GLN A 33 -7.19 9.75 -6.64
N LYS A 34 -8.52 9.75 -6.48
CA LYS A 34 -9.23 8.54 -6.09
C LYS A 34 -9.09 7.48 -7.18
N ALA A 35 -8.56 6.33 -6.81
CA ALA A 35 -8.33 5.20 -7.70
C ALA A 35 -9.67 4.58 -8.12
N ARG A 36 -9.78 4.23 -9.42
CA ARG A 36 -11.00 3.60 -9.93
C ARG A 36 -11.12 2.16 -9.44
N LEU A 37 -12.36 1.69 -9.29
CA LEU A 37 -12.61 0.27 -9.02
C LEU A 37 -12.02 -0.62 -10.13
N VAL A 38 -11.39 -1.70 -9.70
CA VAL A 38 -10.93 -2.78 -10.57
C VAL A 38 -12.13 -3.62 -10.97
N LYS A 39 -12.28 -3.86 -12.27
CA LYS A 39 -13.31 -4.73 -12.85
C LYS A 39 -12.71 -6.11 -13.17
N PRO A 40 -13.54 -7.15 -13.39
CA PRO A 40 -13.06 -8.48 -13.75
C PRO A 40 -12.10 -8.49 -14.95
N GLU A 41 -12.36 -7.65 -15.96
CA GLU A 41 -11.51 -7.54 -17.16
C GLU A 41 -10.09 -6.98 -16.89
N ASP A 42 -9.89 -6.25 -15.80
CA ASP A 42 -8.60 -5.64 -15.45
C ASP A 42 -7.64 -6.66 -14.77
N VAL A 43 -8.18 -7.72 -14.17
CA VAL A 43 -7.43 -8.64 -13.29
C VAL A 43 -6.27 -9.32 -14.02
N ALA A 44 -6.45 -9.66 -15.30
CA ALA A 44 -5.40 -10.29 -16.09
C ALA A 44 -4.18 -9.37 -16.29
N GLU A 45 -4.40 -8.06 -16.41
CA GLU A 45 -3.32 -7.08 -16.52
C GLU A 45 -2.66 -6.84 -15.16
N ILE A 46 -3.47 -6.74 -14.09
CA ILE A 46 -2.96 -6.62 -12.71
C ILE A 46 -2.00 -7.77 -12.40
N ARG A 47 -2.39 -9.02 -12.66
CA ARG A 47 -1.54 -10.20 -12.43
C ARG A 47 -0.19 -10.13 -13.14
N LYS A 48 -0.12 -9.51 -14.32
CA LYS A 48 1.13 -9.36 -15.07
C LYS A 48 2.08 -8.35 -14.45
N ILE A 49 1.55 -7.31 -13.79
CA ILE A 49 2.35 -6.22 -13.21
C ILE A 49 2.73 -6.45 -11.74
N LEU A 50 2.03 -7.37 -11.04
CA LEU A 50 2.32 -7.71 -9.64
C LEU A 50 3.81 -8.02 -9.36
N PRO A 51 4.53 -8.83 -10.17
CA PRO A 51 5.95 -9.09 -9.91
C PRO A 51 6.81 -7.82 -9.92
N ASN A 52 6.54 -6.88 -10.83
CA ASN A 52 7.27 -5.60 -10.91
C ASN A 52 6.93 -4.67 -9.73
N MET A 53 5.70 -4.71 -9.23
CA MET A 53 5.28 -3.97 -8.03
C MET A 53 5.91 -4.55 -6.76
N PHE A 54 5.91 -5.87 -6.58
CA PHE A 54 6.62 -6.52 -5.47
C PHE A 54 8.13 -6.22 -5.54
N SER A 55 8.73 -6.27 -6.74
CA SER A 55 10.14 -5.90 -6.93
C SER A 55 10.42 -4.45 -6.51
N ALA A 56 9.55 -3.50 -6.89
CA ALA A 56 9.65 -2.11 -6.44
C ALA A 56 9.55 -1.98 -4.91
N MET A 57 8.56 -2.66 -4.30
CA MET A 57 8.33 -2.63 -2.86
C MET A 57 9.54 -3.18 -2.09
N TYR A 58 10.06 -4.36 -2.47
CA TYR A 58 11.18 -4.99 -1.77
C TYR A 58 12.52 -4.29 -1.98
N GLN A 59 12.75 -3.67 -3.14
CA GLN A 59 13.95 -2.87 -3.38
C GLN A 59 13.92 -1.51 -2.67
N ALA A 60 12.72 -0.99 -2.38
CA ALA A 60 12.50 0.23 -1.59
C ALA A 60 12.36 -0.03 -0.07
N PRO A 61 12.91 -1.15 0.42
CA PRO A 61 12.51 -1.91 1.62
C PRO A 61 11.15 -1.58 2.26
N GLY A 62 10.07 -1.56 1.48
CA GLY A 62 8.71 -1.33 1.97
C GLY A 62 7.98 -2.60 2.42
N ILE A 63 6.95 -2.40 3.23
CA ILE A 63 6.02 -3.45 3.70
C ILE A 63 4.61 -3.33 3.09
N GLY A 64 4.40 -2.29 2.29
CA GLY A 64 3.14 -1.98 1.60
C GLY A 64 3.40 -1.14 0.34
N LEU A 65 2.54 -1.32 -0.66
CA LEU A 65 2.56 -0.52 -1.88
C LEU A 65 1.19 -0.50 -2.57
N ALA A 66 0.65 0.68 -2.80
CA ALA A 66 -0.58 0.91 -3.54
C ALA A 66 -0.34 1.18 -5.03
N ALA A 67 -1.25 0.74 -5.90
CA ALA A 67 -1.12 0.95 -7.35
C ALA A 67 -0.92 2.42 -7.78
N PRO A 68 -1.57 3.44 -7.15
CA PRO A 68 -1.30 4.84 -7.46
C PRO A 68 0.17 5.24 -7.28
N GLN A 69 0.90 4.62 -6.34
CA GLN A 69 2.31 4.92 -6.10
C GLN A 69 3.21 4.53 -7.27
N VAL A 70 2.76 3.66 -8.17
CA VAL A 70 3.48 3.27 -9.39
C VAL A 70 2.79 3.79 -10.67
N GLY A 71 1.92 4.78 -10.54
CA GLY A 71 1.27 5.45 -11.67
C GLY A 71 -0.04 4.82 -12.13
N LEU A 72 -0.52 3.76 -11.47
CA LEU A 72 -1.74 3.07 -11.85
C LEU A 72 -2.91 3.56 -11.00
N SER A 73 -3.84 4.32 -11.61
CA SER A 73 -5.06 4.76 -10.92
C SER A 73 -6.10 3.64 -10.87
N GLN A 74 -5.79 2.55 -10.16
CA GLN A 74 -6.62 1.36 -9.96
C GLN A 74 -6.62 0.96 -8.49
N ARG A 75 -7.77 0.49 -7.99
CA ARG A 75 -7.98 0.25 -6.56
C ARG A 75 -7.43 -1.12 -6.13
N PHE A 76 -6.12 -1.27 -6.06
CA PHE A 76 -5.49 -2.44 -5.46
C PHE A 76 -4.17 -2.11 -4.75
N ILE A 77 -3.83 -2.94 -3.76
CA ILE A 77 -2.68 -2.76 -2.87
C ILE A 77 -1.94 -4.07 -2.64
N LEU A 78 -0.66 -3.96 -2.27
CA LEU A 78 0.19 -5.06 -1.80
C LEU A 78 0.55 -4.81 -0.34
N VAL A 79 0.59 -5.87 0.46
CA VAL A 79 1.11 -5.85 1.83
C VAL A 79 1.94 -7.09 2.05
N ASP A 80 3.14 -6.96 2.60
CA ASP A 80 3.93 -8.09 3.09
C ASP A 80 4.71 -7.67 4.34
N LEU A 81 4.32 -8.22 5.49
CA LEU A 81 5.00 -8.00 6.77
C LEU A 81 6.04 -9.09 7.08
N GLY A 82 6.11 -10.12 6.24
CA GLY A 82 7.04 -11.23 6.38
C GLY A 82 8.47 -10.81 6.05
N GLU A 83 9.41 -11.40 6.76
CA GLU A 83 10.83 -11.25 6.47
C GLU A 83 11.20 -11.95 5.16
N LYS A 84 12.40 -11.66 4.63
CA LYS A 84 12.84 -12.18 3.33
C LYS A 84 12.72 -13.71 3.21
N ASP A 85 13.03 -14.44 4.28
CA ASP A 85 13.02 -15.90 4.30
C ASP A 85 11.65 -16.49 4.70
N ALA A 86 10.68 -15.64 5.07
CA ALA A 86 9.35 -16.01 5.54
C ALA A 86 8.28 -15.00 5.07
N ARG A 87 8.27 -14.73 3.77
CA ARG A 87 7.32 -13.81 3.11
C ARG A 87 5.87 -14.28 3.29
N ASP A 88 4.97 -13.33 3.55
CA ASP A 88 3.52 -13.56 3.65
C ASP A 88 2.77 -12.44 2.88
N PRO A 89 2.91 -12.42 1.55
CA PRO A 89 2.36 -11.36 0.72
C PRO A 89 0.84 -11.49 0.59
N ILE A 90 0.16 -10.35 0.60
CA ILE A 90 -1.28 -10.24 0.42
C ILE A 90 -1.54 -9.22 -0.69
N VAL A 91 -2.29 -9.63 -1.71
CA VAL A 91 -2.79 -8.73 -2.74
C VAL A 91 -4.27 -8.46 -2.48
N MET A 92 -4.63 -7.18 -2.32
CA MET A 92 -6.01 -6.79 -2.10
C MET A 92 -6.56 -5.97 -3.26
N ILE A 93 -7.55 -6.51 -3.97
CA ILE A 93 -8.27 -5.81 -5.05
C ILE A 93 -9.58 -5.27 -4.49
N ASN A 94 -9.84 -3.99 -4.75
CA ASN A 94 -10.97 -3.24 -4.22
C ASN A 94 -11.14 -3.38 -2.69
N PRO A 95 -10.08 -3.19 -1.88
CA PRO A 95 -10.20 -3.30 -0.43
C PRO A 95 -11.15 -2.23 0.14
N GLU A 96 -11.87 -2.63 1.17
CA GLU A 96 -12.83 -1.82 1.92
C GLU A 96 -12.76 -2.19 3.41
N VAL A 97 -12.58 -1.20 4.29
CA VAL A 97 -12.76 -1.37 5.73
C VAL A 97 -14.27 -1.42 6.01
N ILE A 98 -14.75 -2.57 6.50
CA ILE A 98 -16.17 -2.84 6.74
C ILE A 98 -16.56 -2.75 8.22
N ALA A 99 -15.58 -2.71 9.12
CA ALA A 99 -15.75 -2.40 10.54
C ALA A 99 -14.40 -1.93 11.12
N GLU A 100 -14.45 -1.11 12.16
CA GLU A 100 -13.28 -0.63 12.89
C GLU A 100 -13.62 -0.45 14.37
N THR A 101 -12.61 -0.50 15.23
CA THR A 101 -12.76 -0.24 16.68
C THR A 101 -12.79 1.25 16.99
N GLU A 102 -13.41 1.62 18.11
CA GLU A 102 -13.27 2.98 18.68
C GLU A 102 -11.89 3.22 19.28
N ASP A 103 -11.21 2.15 19.74
CA ASP A 103 -9.85 2.22 20.25
C ASP A 103 -8.88 2.65 19.13
N MET A 104 -8.04 3.64 19.45
CA MET A 104 -7.09 4.24 18.53
C MET A 104 -5.65 3.86 18.91
N ALA A 105 -4.83 3.54 17.92
CA ALA A 105 -3.40 3.29 18.08
C ALA A 105 -2.58 4.42 17.44
N VAL A 106 -1.55 4.85 18.16
CA VAL A 106 -0.52 5.75 17.62
C VAL A 106 0.64 4.90 17.09
N ARG A 107 1.01 5.08 15.82
CA ARG A 107 2.18 4.40 15.24
C ARG A 107 2.98 5.35 14.37
N GLU A 108 4.30 5.19 14.37
CA GLU A 108 5.18 5.89 13.43
C GLU A 108 5.00 5.29 12.03
N GLU A 109 4.58 6.12 11.07
CA GLU A 109 4.42 5.75 9.68
C GLU A 109 5.52 6.38 8.82
N GLY A 110 6.01 5.60 7.86
CA GLY A 110 6.74 6.09 6.69
C GLY A 110 5.93 5.80 5.42
N CYS A 111 6.37 6.34 4.28
CA CYS A 111 5.72 6.08 2.99
C CYS A 111 6.77 6.04 1.89
N LEU A 112 6.69 5.05 1.00
CA LEU A 112 7.62 4.92 -0.13
C LEU A 112 7.56 6.13 -1.08
N SER A 113 6.41 6.80 -1.15
CA SER A 113 6.24 8.05 -1.92
C SER A 113 6.77 9.30 -1.21
N LEU A 114 7.11 9.22 0.08
CA LEU A 114 7.71 10.31 0.86
C LEU A 114 9.01 9.79 1.52
N PRO A 115 10.06 9.48 0.72
CA PRO A 115 11.26 8.83 1.23
C PRO A 115 11.91 9.60 2.39
N ASN A 116 12.37 8.84 3.39
CA ASN A 116 13.03 9.33 4.61
C ASN A 116 12.17 10.26 5.49
N GLN A 117 10.85 10.27 5.30
CA GLN A 117 9.93 11.04 6.13
C GLN A 117 9.11 10.09 7.00
N TYR A 118 9.04 10.40 8.29
CA TYR A 118 8.35 9.60 9.29
C TYR A 118 7.56 10.53 10.22
N ALA A 119 6.38 10.10 10.65
CA ALA A 119 5.64 10.77 11.71
C ALA A 119 4.66 9.81 12.39
N GLU A 120 4.33 10.10 13.64
CA GLU A 120 3.24 9.44 14.35
C GLU A 120 1.88 9.81 13.74
N VAL A 121 1.11 8.78 13.39
CA VAL A 121 -0.27 8.87 12.91
C VAL A 121 -1.17 8.08 13.83
N VAL A 122 -2.40 8.56 14.03
CA VAL A 122 -3.41 7.94 14.88
C VAL A 122 -4.45 7.29 14.00
N ARG A 123 -4.69 5.98 14.18
CA ARG A 123 -5.66 5.19 13.40
C ARG A 123 -6.45 4.25 14.32
N PRO A 124 -7.63 3.77 13.91
CA PRO A 124 -8.29 2.63 14.54
C PRO A 124 -7.31 1.47 14.75
N GLU A 125 -7.29 0.95 15.98
CA GLU A 125 -6.35 -0.10 16.38
C GLU A 125 -6.61 -1.41 15.63
N LYS A 126 -7.88 -1.76 15.44
CA LYS A 126 -8.31 -2.96 14.72
C LYS A 126 -9.34 -2.61 13.65
N ILE A 127 -9.25 -3.32 12.54
CA ILE A 127 -10.17 -3.21 11.42
C ILE A 127 -10.62 -4.59 10.96
N ARG A 128 -11.82 -4.67 10.38
CA ARG A 128 -12.24 -5.77 9.52
C ARG A 128 -12.25 -5.26 8.09
N VAL A 129 -11.46 -5.87 7.22
CA VAL A 129 -11.33 -5.49 5.82
C VAL A 129 -11.90 -6.58 4.92
N ARG A 130 -12.56 -6.17 3.83
CA ARG A 130 -13.08 -7.01 2.76
C ARG A 130 -12.41 -6.63 1.45
N TRP A 131 -12.05 -7.62 0.63
CA TRP A 131 -11.48 -7.40 -0.70
C TRP A 131 -11.74 -8.59 -1.62
N ASN A 132 -11.45 -8.44 -2.91
CA ASN A 132 -11.33 -9.57 -3.84
C ASN A 132 -9.87 -9.97 -3.94
N ASN A 133 -9.56 -11.26 -3.82
CA ASN A 133 -8.21 -11.75 -4.11
C ASN A 133 -7.94 -11.77 -5.62
N VAL A 134 -6.71 -12.10 -6.02
CA VAL A 134 -6.32 -12.19 -7.44
C VAL A 134 -7.12 -13.22 -8.25
N ASN A 135 -7.76 -14.19 -7.60
CA ASN A 135 -8.62 -15.22 -8.20
C ASN A 135 -10.08 -14.78 -8.36
N GLY A 136 -10.43 -13.61 -7.82
CA GLY A 136 -11.80 -13.07 -7.85
C GLY A 136 -12.67 -13.52 -6.68
N ASP A 137 -12.13 -14.23 -5.69
CA ASP A 137 -12.88 -14.62 -4.50
C ASP A 137 -12.93 -13.45 -3.51
N VAL A 138 -14.09 -13.28 -2.87
CA VAL A 138 -14.25 -12.33 -1.76
C VAL A 138 -13.59 -12.90 -0.51
N VAL A 139 -12.74 -12.10 0.12
CA VAL A 139 -12.06 -12.41 1.37
C VAL A 139 -12.41 -11.33 2.40
N GLU A 140 -12.64 -11.75 3.64
CA GLU A 140 -12.73 -10.87 4.80
C GLU A 140 -11.69 -11.28 5.83
N ARG A 141 -11.06 -10.30 6.49
CA ARG A 141 -10.05 -10.54 7.53
C ARG A 141 -10.10 -9.46 8.58
N GLU A 142 -9.96 -9.87 9.84
CA GLU A 142 -9.63 -8.97 10.93
C GLU A 142 -8.12 -8.71 10.95
N ALA A 143 -7.74 -7.45 11.08
CA ALA A 143 -6.36 -7.02 11.19
C ALA A 143 -6.21 -6.10 12.41
N GLU A 144 -5.10 -6.24 13.10
CA GLU A 144 -4.69 -5.41 14.24
C GLU A 144 -3.18 -5.12 14.13
N GLY A 145 -2.68 -4.27 15.02
CA GLY A 145 -1.24 -3.97 15.08
C GLY A 145 -0.70 -3.42 13.76
N LEU A 146 0.53 -3.79 13.40
CA LEU A 146 1.20 -3.29 12.20
C LEU A 146 0.40 -3.56 10.92
N LEU A 147 -0.27 -4.72 10.82
CA LEU A 147 -1.08 -5.08 9.66
C LEU A 147 -2.26 -4.14 9.46
N ALA A 148 -2.97 -3.79 10.54
CA ALA A 148 -4.06 -2.82 10.47
C ALA A 148 -3.58 -1.45 10.00
N THR A 149 -2.43 -0.97 10.49
CA THR A 149 -1.88 0.31 10.01
C THR A 149 -1.46 0.26 8.56
N CYS A 150 -0.77 -0.80 8.14
CA CYS A 150 -0.33 -0.94 6.76
C CYS A 150 -1.53 -0.94 5.80
N ILE A 151 -2.55 -1.76 6.06
CA ILE A 151 -3.76 -1.81 5.22
C ILE A 151 -4.48 -0.46 5.15
N GLN A 152 -4.65 0.23 6.29
CA GLN A 152 -5.30 1.55 6.31
C GLN A 152 -4.48 2.60 5.54
N HIS A 153 -3.15 2.58 5.68
CA HIS A 153 -2.24 3.45 4.93
C HIS A 153 -2.35 3.20 3.41
N GLU A 154 -2.33 1.95 3.00
CA GLU A 154 -2.44 1.62 1.58
C GLU A 154 -3.84 1.92 1.01
N ILE A 155 -4.91 1.78 1.81
CA ILE A 155 -6.27 2.20 1.42
C ILE A 155 -6.34 3.73 1.27
N ASP A 156 -5.70 4.51 2.14
CA ASP A 156 -5.62 5.98 2.00
C ASP A 156 -5.03 6.38 0.64
N HIS A 157 -3.99 5.69 0.18
CA HIS A 157 -3.43 5.92 -1.15
C HIS A 157 -4.44 5.72 -2.28
N LEU A 158 -5.39 4.79 -2.13
CA LEU A 158 -6.47 4.58 -3.10
C LEU A 158 -7.51 5.71 -3.08
N GLU A 159 -7.58 6.48 -2.00
CA GLU A 159 -8.42 7.66 -1.86
C GLU A 159 -7.67 8.97 -2.23
N GLY A 160 -6.40 8.89 -2.59
CA GLY A 160 -5.56 10.08 -2.84
C GLY A 160 -5.11 10.80 -1.55
N VAL A 161 -5.23 10.12 -0.41
CA VAL A 161 -4.80 10.57 0.92
C VAL A 161 -3.39 10.05 1.18
N LEU A 162 -2.54 10.91 1.73
CA LEU A 162 -1.20 10.55 2.17
C LEU A 162 -1.14 10.64 3.69
N PHE A 163 -0.28 9.86 4.36
CA PHE A 163 -0.21 9.86 5.83
C PHE A 163 -0.03 11.26 6.44
N VAL A 164 0.67 12.16 5.73
CA VAL A 164 0.89 13.54 6.15
C VAL A 164 -0.38 14.38 6.25
N ASP A 165 -1.48 13.93 5.65
CA ASP A 165 -2.79 14.61 5.73
C ASP A 165 -3.50 14.35 7.05
N HIS A 166 -3.12 13.30 7.78
CA HIS A 166 -3.55 13.06 9.16
C HIS A 166 -2.78 13.90 10.19
N LEU A 167 -1.75 14.62 9.76
CA LEU A 167 -0.94 15.47 10.62
C LEU A 167 -1.48 16.89 10.68
N SER A 168 -1.06 17.65 11.70
CA SER A 168 -1.30 19.08 11.74
C SER A 168 -0.71 19.78 10.50
N ALA A 169 -1.36 20.85 10.04
CA ALA A 169 -0.94 21.57 8.84
C ALA A 169 0.53 22.04 8.91
N LEU A 170 1.02 22.41 10.09
CA LEU A 170 2.42 22.78 10.31
C LEU A 170 3.36 21.60 10.06
N ARG A 171 3.10 20.43 10.69
CA ARG A 171 3.92 19.23 10.53
C ARG A 171 3.91 18.74 9.08
N ARG A 172 2.73 18.68 8.44
CA ARG A 172 2.58 18.35 7.02
C ARG A 172 3.44 19.26 6.14
N ASN A 173 3.35 20.57 6.31
CA ASN A 173 4.10 21.53 5.50
C ASN A 173 5.61 21.42 5.70
N MET A 174 6.07 21.12 6.92
CA MET A 174 7.49 20.88 7.20
C MET A 174 8.01 19.65 6.45
N ILE A 175 7.29 18.53 6.50
CA ILE A 175 7.65 17.29 5.79
C ILE A 175 7.69 17.52 4.28
N LEU A 176 6.66 18.13 3.70
CA LEU A 176 6.62 18.38 2.25
C LEU A 176 7.73 19.33 1.79
N ARG A 177 8.09 20.35 2.58
CA ARG A 177 9.24 21.22 2.29
C ARG A 177 10.57 20.46 2.34
N ARG A 178 10.76 19.59 3.33
CA ARG A 178 11.96 18.74 3.43
C ARG A 178 12.08 17.80 2.24
N LEU A 179 10.99 17.11 1.91
CA LEU A 179 10.92 16.23 0.74
C LEU A 179 11.28 16.98 -0.55
N ALA A 180 10.68 18.15 -0.80
CA ALA A 180 10.97 18.95 -2.00
C ALA A 180 12.45 19.37 -2.09
N LYS A 181 13.12 19.60 -0.95
CA LYS A 181 14.55 19.91 -0.89
C LYS A 181 15.42 18.68 -1.18
N GLU A 182 15.03 17.52 -0.68
CA GLU A 182 15.72 16.24 -0.92
C GLU A 182 15.60 15.81 -2.40
N LEU A 183 14.41 15.96 -3.00
CA LEU A 183 14.19 15.61 -4.41
C LEU A 183 14.96 16.50 -5.38
N LYS A 184 15.23 17.77 -5.05
CA LYS A 184 16.08 18.67 -5.87
C LYS A 184 17.57 18.35 -5.83
N ARG A 185 18.00 17.55 -4.85
CA ARG A 185 19.42 17.19 -4.64
C ARG A 185 19.81 15.88 -5.31
N LYS A 186 18.83 15.11 -5.78
CA LYS A 186 19.00 13.91 -6.61
C LYS A 186 18.99 14.33 -8.07
#